data_AF-A0AAW4XZJ3-F1
#
_entry.id   AF-A0AAW4XZJ3-F1
#
_cell.length_a   1.000
_cell.length_b   1.000
_cell.length_c   1.000
_cell.angle_alpha   90.00
_cell.angle_beta   90.00
_cell.angle_gamma   90.00
#
_symmetry.space_group_name_H-M   'P 1'
#
loop_
_entity.id
_entity.type
_entity.pdbx_description
1 polymer ?
#
loop_
_entity_poly.entity_id
_entity_poly.type
_entity_poly.pdbx_seq_one_letter_code
_entity_poly.pdbx_strand_id
1 'polypeptide(L)'
;MYFKIPGPLGVREHSNNHDGPFISKFFHNGVHQAPSHGFDGAVGAPYFSTPLANKVTNSDIAAGLMCEELSEAEFSVLVMALCKDAIVLAEQRQAELQRWDAAAKKRTWIWFNSSSEELRDFLLKGIAATIVSLRALRAKDFVQYSEENIKLGSCHGSVVDPEAAASVCPVDVANKRIMIAPKFCGLSRDKRNPYNGEIGDGDSQLLTLVHEVTHFKDVFGSNDNFYSTFRSIKYVEDPGIRFNADSLAAYIIGTNPRQERY
;
A
#
# COMPACT_ATOMS: atom_id res chain seq x y z
N MET A 1 -10.47 -70.54 -2.44
CA MET A 1 -10.57 -69.12 -2.03
C MET A 1 -9.58 -68.90 -0.90
N TYR A 2 -8.45 -68.31 -1.26
CA TYR A 2 -7.33 -67.91 -0.41
C TYR A 2 -7.69 -66.63 0.37
N PHE A 3 -7.12 -66.21 1.49
CA PHE A 3 -6.32 -66.76 2.60
C PHE A 3 -6.19 -65.58 3.61
N LYS A 4 -5.75 -65.89 4.83
CA LYS A 4 -5.49 -65.02 5.99
C LYS A 4 -4.88 -63.63 5.73
N ILE A 5 -5.28 -62.71 6.63
CA ILE A 5 -4.67 -61.42 6.96
C ILE A 5 -3.14 -61.50 7.05
N PRO A 6 -2.41 -60.57 6.42
CA PRO A 6 -1.11 -60.10 6.89
C PRO A 6 -1.23 -58.71 7.54
N GLY A 7 -0.66 -58.58 8.73
CA GLY A 7 -0.07 -57.32 9.19
C GLY A 7 1.28 -57.06 8.50
N PRO A 8 2.18 -56.31 9.16
CA PRO A 8 2.71 -55.02 8.75
C PRO A 8 3.97 -55.11 7.87
N LEU A 9 4.38 -53.98 7.26
CA LEU A 9 5.76 -53.77 6.85
C LEU A 9 6.33 -52.55 7.60
N GLY A 10 7.31 -52.84 8.45
CA GLY A 10 8.07 -51.84 9.18
C GLY A 10 9.00 -51.03 8.28
N VAL A 11 9.14 -49.77 8.68
CA VAL A 11 10.32 -48.90 8.67
C VAL A 11 11.40 -49.20 7.60
N ARG A 12 11.53 -48.24 6.68
CA ARG A 12 12.86 -47.76 6.28
C ARG A 12 12.87 -46.24 6.51
N GLU A 13 13.54 -45.82 7.58
CA GLU A 13 14.04 -44.46 7.69
C GLU A 13 14.94 -44.20 6.48
N HIS A 14 14.51 -43.26 5.64
CA HIS A 14 15.45 -42.42 4.92
C HIS A 14 15.11 -40.99 5.29
N SER A 15 15.92 -40.45 6.19
CA SER A 15 16.15 -39.02 6.27
C SER A 15 16.47 -38.52 4.86
N ASN A 16 15.67 -37.58 4.38
CA ASN A 16 16.11 -36.61 3.40
C ASN A 16 15.32 -35.34 3.69
N ASN A 17 16.02 -34.45 4.41
CA ASN A 17 15.74 -33.04 4.53
C ASN A 17 15.34 -32.47 3.16
N HIS A 18 14.08 -32.10 3.00
CA HIS A 18 13.68 -31.01 2.12
C HIS A 18 12.57 -30.22 2.80
N ASP A 19 12.94 -29.57 3.90
CA ASP A 19 12.42 -28.25 4.18
C ASP A 19 12.76 -27.35 2.98
N GLY A 20 11.75 -27.08 2.15
CA GLY A 20 11.80 -26.15 1.03
C GLY A 20 10.70 -25.09 1.21
N PRO A 21 10.99 -23.78 1.07
CA PRO A 21 10.33 -22.74 1.84
C PRO A 21 9.23 -22.06 1.02
N PHE A 22 7.97 -22.12 1.45
CA PHE A 22 6.93 -21.31 0.83
C PHE A 22 5.99 -20.57 1.80
N ILE A 23 6.27 -20.65 3.11
CA ILE A 23 5.45 -19.98 4.13
C ILE A 23 6.38 -19.38 5.19
N SER A 24 6.94 -18.19 4.96
CA SER A 24 7.46 -17.35 6.07
C SER A 24 7.81 -15.88 5.77
N LYS A 25 7.71 -15.36 4.53
CA LYS A 25 8.16 -13.96 4.26
C LYS A 25 7.07 -12.88 4.24
N PHE A 26 5.79 -13.23 4.37
CA PHE A 26 4.66 -12.35 4.03
C PHE A 26 4.12 -11.46 5.17
N PHE A 27 4.72 -11.51 6.36
CA PHE A 27 4.34 -10.65 7.49
C PHE A 27 5.60 -10.12 8.16
N HIS A 28 6.38 -9.31 7.45
CA HIS A 28 7.42 -8.57 8.12
C HIS A 28 6.74 -7.49 8.97
N ASN A 29 7.07 -7.44 10.26
CA ASN A 29 6.73 -6.31 11.14
C ASN A 29 7.55 -5.05 10.80
N GLY A 30 7.93 -4.89 9.53
CA GLY A 30 8.70 -3.77 9.03
C GLY A 30 7.79 -2.60 8.65
N VAL A 31 8.42 -1.47 8.37
CA VAL A 31 7.78 -0.31 7.77
C VAL A 31 7.34 -0.65 6.35
N HIS A 32 6.13 -0.25 5.98
CA HIS A 32 5.60 -0.32 4.62
C HIS A 32 5.59 1.07 4.00
N GLN A 33 5.76 1.17 2.69
CA GLN A 33 6.16 2.41 2.01
C GLN A 33 5.39 2.62 0.71
N ALA A 34 4.76 3.77 0.57
CA ALA A 34 4.33 4.26 -0.72
C ALA A 34 5.55 4.70 -1.55
N PRO A 35 5.80 4.09 -2.72
CA PRO A 35 6.81 4.56 -3.65
C PRO A 35 6.32 5.85 -4.32
N SER A 36 7.20 6.53 -5.05
CA SER A 36 6.73 7.32 -6.19
C SER A 36 7.57 7.02 -7.42
N HIS A 37 7.00 6.27 -8.36
CA HIS A 37 7.58 6.03 -9.66
C HIS A 37 6.55 6.44 -10.73
N GLY A 38 6.53 7.74 -11.05
CA GLY A 38 6.04 8.22 -12.33
C GLY A 38 6.95 7.70 -13.44
N PHE A 39 6.41 6.88 -14.34
CA PHE A 39 7.14 6.41 -15.51
C PHE A 39 7.18 7.54 -16.55
N ASP A 40 8.22 8.39 -16.50
CA ASP A 40 8.59 9.21 -17.65
C ASP A 40 9.38 8.34 -18.62
N GLY A 41 8.86 8.20 -19.83
CA GLY A 41 9.31 7.20 -20.79
C GLY A 41 10.80 7.30 -21.15
N ALA A 42 11.54 6.22 -20.90
CA ALA A 42 12.71 5.84 -21.69
C ALA A 42 12.87 4.32 -21.67
N VAL A 43 13.02 3.75 -22.86
CA VAL A 43 13.15 2.32 -23.12
C VAL A 43 14.59 1.88 -22.79
N GLY A 44 14.71 0.85 -21.94
CA GLY A 44 15.83 -0.11 -21.96
C GLY A 44 17.07 0.21 -21.11
N ALA A 45 17.23 -0.53 -20.01
CA ALA A 45 18.50 -1.17 -19.66
C ALA A 45 18.27 -2.25 -18.57
N PRO A 46 18.94 -3.41 -18.65
CA PRO A 46 18.74 -4.52 -17.72
C PRO A 46 19.39 -4.24 -16.35
N TYR A 47 18.79 -4.80 -15.30
CA TYR A 47 19.34 -4.86 -13.96
C TYR A 47 20.75 -5.49 -13.99
N PHE A 48 21.77 -4.71 -13.64
CA PHE A 48 23.04 -5.23 -13.15
C PHE A 48 23.32 -4.65 -11.78
N SER A 49 23.48 -5.56 -10.83
CA SER A 49 23.98 -5.31 -9.49
C SER A 49 25.47 -5.02 -9.56
N THR A 50 25.91 -3.88 -9.02
CA THR A 50 27.24 -3.78 -8.40
C THR A 50 27.20 -2.84 -7.18
N PRO A 51 27.88 -3.20 -6.08
CA PRO A 51 27.94 -2.41 -4.86
C PRO A 51 29.17 -1.50 -4.89
N LEU A 52 29.01 -0.22 -4.56
CA LEU A 52 30.09 0.62 -4.02
C LEU A 52 29.51 1.88 -3.38
N ALA A 53 29.50 1.83 -2.05
CA ALA A 53 29.78 2.91 -1.10
C ALA A 53 29.53 4.35 -1.56
N ASN A 54 28.56 4.98 -0.91
CA ASN A 54 28.89 6.08 -0.01
C ASN A 54 28.15 5.86 1.31
N LYS A 55 28.91 5.69 2.39
CA LYS A 55 28.39 5.85 3.75
C LYS A 55 27.96 7.31 3.88
N VAL A 56 26.66 7.56 3.74
CA VAL A 56 26.08 8.80 4.26
C VAL A 56 26.23 8.70 5.78
N THR A 57 27.15 9.48 6.32
CA THR A 57 27.36 9.59 7.76
C THR A 57 26.15 10.29 8.39
N ASN A 58 25.76 9.81 9.58
CA ASN A 58 24.59 10.21 10.39
C ASN A 58 24.56 11.69 10.86
N SER A 59 25.10 12.65 10.11
CA SER A 59 25.17 14.06 10.49
C SER A 59 24.44 15.02 9.54
N ASP A 60 23.97 14.56 8.38
CA ASP A 60 23.50 15.48 7.33
C ASP A 60 21.98 15.48 7.13
N ILE A 61 21.22 14.70 7.92
CA ILE A 61 19.80 14.98 8.13
C ILE A 61 19.75 16.09 9.16
N ALA A 62 20.06 17.32 8.72
CA ALA A 62 19.57 18.51 9.40
C ALA A 62 18.06 18.31 9.65
N ALA A 63 17.54 18.92 10.73
CA ALA A 63 16.11 19.00 11.02
C ALA A 63 15.36 19.78 9.93
N GLY A 64 15.36 19.24 8.72
CA GLY A 64 14.68 19.74 7.55
C GLY A 64 13.20 19.53 7.75
N LEU A 65 12.42 20.56 7.44
CA LEU A 65 10.97 20.50 7.51
C LEU A 65 10.46 19.35 6.63
N MET A 66 9.38 18.69 7.07
CA MET A 66 8.76 17.59 6.33
C MET A 66 8.40 17.98 4.89
N CYS A 67 8.00 19.24 4.72
CA CYS A 67 7.84 19.94 3.45
C CYS A 67 8.53 21.31 3.61
N GLU A 68 9.73 21.51 3.07
CA GLU A 68 10.49 22.76 3.24
C GLU A 68 9.74 24.02 2.74
N GLU A 69 8.80 23.83 1.82
CA GLU A 69 7.98 24.90 1.24
C GLU A 69 6.70 25.23 2.05
N LEU A 70 6.33 24.40 3.04
CA LEU A 70 5.11 24.58 3.82
C LEU A 70 5.42 24.81 5.30
N SER A 71 4.75 25.80 5.90
CA SER A 71 4.70 25.91 7.36
C SER A 71 3.95 24.71 7.98
N GLU A 72 4.17 24.47 9.28
CA GLU A 72 3.46 23.41 10.02
C GLU A 72 1.92 23.58 9.94
N ALA A 73 1.44 24.83 9.96
CA ALA A 73 0.02 25.15 9.84
C ALA A 73 -0.53 24.82 8.44
N GLU A 74 0.20 25.18 7.37
CA GLU A 74 -0.18 24.86 5.99
C GLU A 74 -0.16 23.35 5.74
N PHE A 75 0.86 22.66 6.26
CA PHE A 75 0.93 21.20 6.19
C PHE A 75 -0.25 20.54 6.92
N SER A 76 -0.59 21.03 8.11
CA SER A 76 -1.75 20.57 8.87
C SER A 76 -3.06 20.75 8.09
N VAL A 77 -3.25 21.89 7.43
CA VAL A 77 -4.41 22.14 6.57
C VAL A 77 -4.42 21.18 5.39
N LEU A 78 -3.28 20.98 4.74
CA LEU A 78 -3.13 20.08 3.59
C LEU A 78 -3.55 18.65 3.93
N VAL A 79 -2.94 18.05 4.95
CA VAL A 79 -3.17 16.63 5.30
C VAL A 79 -4.58 16.39 5.81
N MET A 80 -5.15 17.33 6.57
CA MET A 80 -6.54 17.22 7.03
C MET A 80 -7.54 17.38 5.87
N ALA A 81 -7.23 18.23 4.88
CA ALA A 81 -8.03 18.32 3.66
C ALA A 81 -7.94 17.04 2.83
N LEU A 82 -6.77 16.40 2.73
CA LEU A 82 -6.61 15.11 2.05
C LEU A 82 -7.41 14.00 2.76
N CYS A 83 -7.40 13.96 4.10
CA CYS A 83 -8.22 13.02 4.86
C CYS A 83 -9.71 13.19 4.57
N LYS A 84 -10.19 14.45 4.50
CA LYS A 84 -11.58 14.75 4.17
C LYS A 84 -11.97 14.24 2.77
N ASP A 85 -11.13 14.50 1.77
CA ASP A 85 -11.38 14.04 0.40
C ASP A 85 -11.36 12.52 0.30
N ALA A 86 -10.39 11.88 0.97
CA ALA A 86 -10.30 10.42 1.03
C ALA A 86 -11.53 9.78 1.67
N ILE A 87 -12.08 10.37 2.74
CA ILE A 87 -13.32 9.90 3.38
C ILE A 87 -14.48 9.93 2.39
N VAL A 88 -14.68 11.05 1.68
CA VAL A 88 -15.80 11.20 0.72
C VAL A 88 -15.71 10.13 -0.37
N LEU A 89 -14.52 9.90 -0.93
CA LEU A 89 -14.30 8.90 -1.97
C LEU A 89 -14.48 7.47 -1.43
N ALA A 90 -13.99 7.18 -0.23
CA ALA A 90 -14.17 5.89 0.43
C ALA A 90 -15.65 5.60 0.72
N GLU A 91 -16.42 6.58 1.20
CA GLU A 91 -17.87 6.45 1.40
C GLU A 91 -18.61 6.21 0.07
N GLN A 92 -18.20 6.88 -1.00
CA GLN A 92 -18.75 6.62 -2.34
C GLN A 92 -18.49 5.16 -2.78
N ARG A 93 -17.26 4.66 -2.59
CA ARG A 93 -16.91 3.26 -2.91
C ARG A 93 -17.65 2.26 -2.02
N GLN A 94 -17.83 2.58 -0.73
CA GLN A 94 -18.61 1.75 0.18
C GLN A 94 -20.07 1.65 -0.28
N ALA A 95 -20.69 2.78 -0.65
CA ALA A 95 -22.05 2.80 -1.17
C ALA A 95 -22.18 2.03 -2.50
N GLU A 96 -21.19 2.11 -3.38
CA GLU A 96 -21.12 1.29 -4.61
C GLU A 96 -21.05 -0.21 -4.31
N LEU A 97 -20.22 -0.63 -3.36
CA LEU A 97 -20.14 -2.02 -2.93
C LEU A 97 -21.43 -2.50 -2.26
N GLN A 98 -22.13 -1.64 -1.53
CA GLN A 98 -23.43 -1.97 -0.94
C GLN A 98 -24.48 -2.22 -2.02
N ARG A 99 -24.54 -1.38 -3.06
CA ARG A 99 -25.45 -1.58 -4.21
C ARG A 99 -25.05 -2.79 -5.05
N TRP A 100 -23.75 -3.01 -5.21
CA TRP A 100 -23.16 -4.13 -5.95
C TRP A 100 -23.69 -4.29 -7.38
N ASP A 101 -23.91 -3.16 -8.04
CA ASP A 101 -24.39 -3.07 -9.41
C ASP A 101 -23.29 -3.44 -10.44
N ALA A 102 -23.66 -3.46 -11.73
CA ALA A 102 -22.72 -3.83 -12.80
C ALA A 102 -21.51 -2.89 -12.88
N ALA A 103 -21.66 -1.61 -12.53
CA ALA A 103 -20.55 -0.66 -12.53
C ALA A 103 -19.58 -0.92 -11.38
N ALA A 104 -20.10 -1.21 -10.18
CA ALA A 104 -19.28 -1.62 -9.03
C ALA A 104 -18.49 -2.90 -9.33
N LYS A 105 -19.16 -3.93 -9.87
CA LYS A 105 -18.51 -5.19 -10.27
C LYS A 105 -17.44 -4.98 -11.34
N LYS A 106 -17.70 -4.16 -12.36
CA LYS A 106 -16.70 -3.81 -13.38
C LYS A 106 -15.48 -3.15 -12.74
N ARG A 107 -15.67 -2.26 -11.76
CA ARG A 107 -14.55 -1.59 -11.08
C ARG A 107 -13.72 -2.57 -10.24
N THR A 108 -14.34 -3.52 -9.53
CA THR A 108 -13.58 -4.54 -8.80
C THR A 108 -12.83 -5.46 -9.75
N TRP A 109 -13.43 -5.79 -10.91
CA TRP A 109 -12.77 -6.58 -11.94
C TRP A 109 -11.50 -5.89 -12.46
N ILE A 110 -11.56 -4.59 -12.71
CA ILE A 110 -10.41 -3.80 -13.18
C ILE A 110 -9.23 -3.86 -12.21
N TRP A 111 -9.48 -3.67 -10.91
CA TRP A 111 -8.41 -3.53 -9.91
C TRP A 111 -8.00 -4.85 -9.24
N PHE A 112 -8.84 -5.88 -9.31
CA PHE A 112 -8.63 -7.13 -8.57
C PHE A 112 -8.93 -8.41 -9.37
N ASN A 113 -9.25 -8.29 -10.66
CA ASN A 113 -9.59 -9.41 -11.56
C ASN A 113 -10.67 -10.35 -10.98
N SER A 114 -11.59 -9.78 -10.18
CA SER A 114 -12.65 -10.51 -9.52
C SER A 114 -13.83 -9.60 -9.19
N SER A 115 -15.01 -10.19 -9.20
CA SER A 115 -16.26 -9.58 -8.75
C SER A 115 -17.05 -10.56 -7.88
N SER A 116 -16.35 -11.34 -7.06
CA SER A 116 -16.97 -12.29 -6.13
C SER A 116 -17.57 -11.59 -4.90
N GLU A 117 -18.58 -12.21 -4.27
CA GLU A 117 -19.12 -11.72 -2.99
C GLU A 117 -18.05 -11.74 -1.88
N GLU A 118 -17.11 -12.70 -1.90
CA GLU A 118 -15.99 -12.71 -0.94
C GLU A 118 -15.13 -11.45 -1.05
N LEU A 119 -14.78 -11.04 -2.28
CA LEU A 119 -14.01 -9.82 -2.50
C LEU A 119 -14.83 -8.59 -2.08
N ARG A 120 -16.14 -8.56 -2.38
CA ARG A 120 -17.04 -7.49 -1.95
C ARG A 120 -17.04 -7.32 -0.44
N ASP A 121 -17.21 -8.41 0.31
CA ASP A 121 -17.26 -8.40 1.77
C ASP A 121 -15.91 -7.97 2.37
N PHE A 122 -14.81 -8.45 1.78
CA PHE A 122 -13.46 -8.03 2.14
C PHE A 122 -13.26 -6.52 1.95
N LEU A 123 -13.64 -5.98 0.78
CA LEU A 123 -13.54 -4.55 0.48
C LEU A 123 -14.47 -3.72 1.38
N LEU A 124 -15.71 -4.16 1.62
CA LEU A 124 -16.65 -3.45 2.50
C LEU A 124 -16.08 -3.29 3.92
N LYS A 125 -15.51 -4.37 4.46
CA LYS A 125 -14.90 -4.34 5.81
C LYS A 125 -13.70 -3.40 5.86
N GLY A 126 -12.76 -3.52 4.93
CA GLY A 126 -11.55 -2.71 4.95
C GLY A 126 -11.79 -1.24 4.60
N ILE A 127 -12.75 -0.93 3.71
CA ILE A 127 -13.14 0.46 3.41
C ILE A 127 -13.82 1.09 4.63
N ALA A 128 -14.68 0.37 5.35
CA ALA A 128 -15.26 0.86 6.60
C ALA A 128 -14.17 1.20 7.63
N ALA A 129 -13.17 0.33 7.78
CA ALA A 129 -12.02 0.57 8.65
C ALA A 129 -11.13 1.73 8.17
N THR A 130 -11.00 1.92 6.86
CA THR A 130 -10.30 3.06 6.24
C THR A 130 -10.98 4.37 6.62
N ILE A 131 -12.31 4.45 6.47
CA ILE A 131 -13.10 5.63 6.86
C ILE A 131 -12.94 5.95 8.34
N VAL A 132 -13.04 4.93 9.22
CA VAL A 132 -12.85 5.11 10.67
C VAL A 132 -11.44 5.62 10.98
N SER A 133 -10.41 5.05 10.35
CA SER A 133 -9.02 5.47 10.55
C SER A 133 -8.80 6.91 10.10
N LEU A 134 -9.24 7.28 8.89
CA LEU A 134 -9.11 8.64 8.35
C LEU A 134 -9.82 9.68 9.23
N ARG A 135 -10.97 9.34 9.82
CA ARG A 135 -11.69 10.23 10.77
C ARG A 135 -10.97 10.43 12.09
N ALA A 136 -10.19 9.45 12.53
CA ALA A 136 -9.47 9.48 13.80
C ALA A 136 -8.12 10.21 13.69
N LEU A 137 -7.54 10.26 12.50
CA LEU A 137 -6.29 10.98 12.24
C LEU A 137 -6.43 12.48 12.52
N ARG A 138 -5.38 13.04 13.11
CA ARG A 138 -5.19 14.47 13.35
C ARG A 138 -3.88 14.89 12.72
N ALA A 139 -3.69 16.20 12.54
CA ALA A 139 -2.45 16.75 11.97
C ALA A 139 -1.17 16.24 12.66
N LYS A 140 -1.19 16.12 14.00
CA LYS A 140 -0.05 15.63 14.79
C LYS A 140 0.29 14.14 14.59
N ASP A 141 -0.62 13.37 13.98
CA ASP A 141 -0.38 11.95 13.69
C ASP A 141 0.42 11.79 12.37
N PHE A 142 0.63 12.88 11.63
CA PHE A 142 1.58 12.98 10.52
C PHE A 142 2.93 13.49 11.03
N VAL A 143 3.96 12.67 10.93
CA VAL A 143 5.27 12.92 11.54
C VAL A 143 6.39 12.83 10.52
N GLN A 144 7.54 13.45 10.80
CA GLN A 144 8.65 13.47 9.85
C GLN A 144 9.15 12.06 9.58
N TYR A 145 9.42 11.75 8.32
CA TYR A 145 10.14 10.53 8.00
C TYR A 145 11.59 10.62 8.48
N SER A 146 11.85 9.94 9.60
CA SER A 146 13.14 9.93 10.27
C SER A 146 13.35 8.59 10.95
N GLU A 147 14.61 8.22 11.20
CA GLU A 147 14.91 7.01 11.97
C GLU A 147 14.28 7.01 13.36
N GLU A 148 14.17 8.18 13.99
CA GLU A 148 13.55 8.34 15.30
C GLU A 148 12.07 7.95 15.26
N ASN A 149 11.31 8.49 14.30
CA ASN A 149 9.89 8.18 14.17
C ASN A 149 9.64 6.72 13.75
N ILE A 150 10.54 6.13 12.95
CA ILE A 150 10.53 4.69 12.65
C ILE A 150 10.72 3.87 13.93
N LYS A 151 11.70 4.22 14.77
CA LYS A 151 12.00 3.52 16.04
C LYS A 151 10.90 3.69 17.08
N LEU A 152 10.19 4.83 17.07
CA LEU A 152 8.99 5.04 17.88
C LEU A 152 7.83 4.14 17.41
N GLY A 153 7.80 3.76 16.12
CA GLY A 153 6.97 2.69 15.61
C GLY A 153 7.37 1.36 16.25
N SER A 154 6.42 0.49 16.58
CA SER A 154 6.73 -0.89 16.99
C SER A 154 7.35 -1.74 15.87
N CYS A 155 7.74 -1.12 14.75
CA CYS A 155 8.39 -1.69 13.58
C CYS A 155 9.91 -1.48 13.67
N HIS A 156 10.53 -2.17 14.62
CA HIS A 156 11.98 -2.12 14.81
C HIS A 156 12.73 -2.74 13.61
N GLY A 157 13.88 -2.16 13.25
CA GLY A 157 14.80 -2.75 12.24
C GLY A 157 14.52 -2.39 10.78
N SER A 158 13.59 -1.48 10.51
CA SER A 158 13.32 -0.98 9.16
C SER A 158 14.32 0.13 8.79
N VAL A 159 14.81 0.10 7.55
CA VAL A 159 15.70 1.13 7.00
C VAL A 159 14.84 2.21 6.33
N VAL A 160 15.24 3.47 6.48
CA VAL A 160 14.65 4.60 5.74
C VAL A 160 14.85 4.34 4.24
N ASP A 161 13.78 4.25 3.45
CA ASP A 161 13.89 4.27 1.99
C ASP A 161 13.88 5.72 1.51
N PRO A 162 14.99 6.23 0.95
CA PRO A 162 15.06 7.61 0.46
C PRO A 162 14.06 7.89 -0.67
N GLU A 163 13.54 6.86 -1.35
CA GLU A 163 12.59 7.02 -2.47
C GLU A 163 11.11 6.99 -2.04
N ALA A 164 10.83 6.67 -0.77
CA ALA A 164 9.47 6.63 -0.25
C ALA A 164 8.87 8.04 -0.18
N ALA A 165 7.60 8.17 -0.57
CA ALA A 165 6.84 9.40 -0.35
C ALA A 165 6.31 9.47 1.08
N ALA A 166 5.88 8.33 1.60
CA ALA A 166 5.44 8.17 2.97
C ALA A 166 5.72 6.76 3.43
N SER A 167 5.50 6.52 4.73
CA SER A 167 5.52 5.19 5.27
C SER A 167 4.74 5.08 6.57
N VAL A 168 4.33 3.87 6.93
CA VAL A 168 3.72 3.57 8.23
C VAL A 168 4.35 2.35 8.86
N CYS A 169 4.09 2.20 10.15
CA CYS A 169 4.26 0.94 10.85
C CYS A 169 2.91 0.21 10.91
N PRO A 170 2.69 -0.91 10.19
CA PRO A 170 1.40 -1.60 10.13
C PRO A 170 0.82 -2.00 11.49
N VAL A 171 1.69 -2.25 12.48
CA VAL A 171 1.30 -2.66 13.83
C VAL A 171 1.00 -1.48 14.76
N ASP A 172 1.31 -0.24 14.37
CA ASP A 172 0.95 0.96 15.13
C ASP A 172 -0.51 1.35 14.92
N VAL A 173 -1.41 0.42 15.22
CA VAL A 173 -2.87 0.59 15.05
C VAL A 173 -3.49 1.53 16.09
N ALA A 174 -2.79 1.77 17.20
CA ALA A 174 -3.25 2.63 18.28
C ALA A 174 -3.01 4.12 17.99
N ASN A 175 -1.83 4.47 17.47
CA ASN A 175 -1.49 5.86 17.17
C ASN A 175 -1.66 6.18 15.68
N LYS A 176 -1.58 5.17 14.80
CA LYS A 176 -1.69 5.29 13.35
C LYS A 176 -0.82 6.41 12.77
N ARG A 177 0.43 6.48 13.23
CA ARG A 177 1.37 7.50 12.75
C ARG A 177 1.73 7.25 11.30
N ILE A 178 1.65 8.32 10.51
CA ILE A 178 2.04 8.34 9.10
C ILE A 178 3.29 9.19 8.97
N MET A 179 4.37 8.56 8.56
CA MET A 179 5.65 9.24 8.39
C MET A 179 5.74 9.79 6.97
N ILE A 180 5.84 11.11 6.82
CA ILE A 180 5.86 11.77 5.52
C ILE A 180 7.30 12.18 5.17
N ALA A 181 7.74 11.80 3.98
CA ALA A 181 9.04 12.17 3.42
C ALA A 181 8.91 13.43 2.55
N PRO A 182 10.02 14.17 2.32
CA PRO A 182 10.01 15.38 1.48
C PRO A 182 9.39 15.17 0.09
N LYS A 183 9.55 13.98 -0.48
CA LYS A 183 9.02 13.61 -1.80
C LYS A 183 7.50 13.74 -1.90
N PHE A 184 6.76 13.47 -0.83
CA PHE A 184 5.29 13.64 -0.78
C PHE A 184 4.87 15.08 -1.10
N CYS A 185 5.65 16.05 -0.64
CA CYS A 185 5.34 17.47 -0.79
C CYS A 185 5.47 17.91 -2.25
N GLY A 186 6.34 17.26 -3.03
CA GLY A 186 6.47 17.48 -4.47
C GLY A 186 5.42 16.77 -5.33
N LEU A 187 4.59 15.91 -4.75
CA LEU A 187 3.50 15.25 -5.50
C LEU A 187 2.33 16.21 -5.71
N SER A 188 1.65 16.07 -6.85
CA SER A 188 0.35 16.70 -7.07
C SER A 188 -0.65 16.23 -6.00
N ARG A 189 -1.56 17.11 -5.56
CA ARG A 189 -2.61 16.78 -4.57
C ARG A 189 -3.39 15.52 -4.93
N ASP A 190 -3.94 15.50 -6.15
CA ASP A 190 -4.57 14.35 -6.79
C ASP A 190 -4.24 14.38 -8.30
N LYS A 191 -4.74 13.39 -9.06
CA LYS A 191 -4.65 13.35 -10.53
C LYS A 191 -5.98 13.74 -11.18
N ARG A 192 -6.76 14.60 -10.54
CA ARG A 192 -8.09 14.95 -11.03
C ARG A 192 -8.00 15.78 -12.30
N ASN A 193 -8.70 15.33 -13.33
CA ASN A 193 -8.87 16.11 -14.54
C ASN A 193 -9.85 17.27 -14.27
N PRO A 194 -9.46 18.53 -14.52
CA PRO A 194 -10.26 19.70 -14.19
C PRO A 194 -11.56 19.82 -15.03
N TYR A 195 -11.66 19.12 -16.16
CA TYR A 195 -12.80 19.20 -17.07
C TYR A 195 -13.92 18.22 -16.72
N ASN A 196 -13.59 17.00 -16.29
CA ASN A 196 -14.57 15.95 -16.03
C ASN A 196 -14.55 15.44 -14.58
N GLY A 197 -13.61 15.88 -13.75
CA GLY A 197 -13.49 15.49 -12.36
C GLY A 197 -13.01 14.06 -12.12
N GLU A 198 -12.62 13.30 -13.15
CA GLU A 198 -12.08 11.95 -13.02
C GLU A 198 -10.66 11.99 -12.46
N ILE A 199 -10.35 11.07 -11.52
CA ILE A 199 -8.98 10.90 -11.02
C ILE A 199 -8.25 9.94 -11.95
N GLY A 200 -7.21 10.43 -12.62
CA GLY A 200 -6.39 9.65 -13.53
C GLY A 200 -5.30 8.83 -12.83
N ASP A 201 -4.57 8.07 -13.63
CA ASP A 201 -3.43 7.26 -13.23
C ASP A 201 -2.24 8.09 -12.74
N GLY A 202 -1.52 7.57 -11.73
CA GLY A 202 -0.24 8.12 -11.26
C GLY A 202 -0.23 8.60 -9.80
N ASP A 203 0.98 8.78 -9.28
CA ASP A 203 1.21 9.08 -7.87
C ASP A 203 0.73 10.48 -7.48
N SER A 204 0.10 10.58 -6.32
CA SER A 204 -0.41 11.83 -5.76
C SER A 204 -0.46 11.77 -4.24
N GLN A 205 -0.51 12.93 -3.58
CA GLN A 205 -0.63 13.01 -2.13
C GLN A 205 -1.86 12.26 -1.60
N LEU A 206 -2.99 12.36 -2.32
CA LEU A 206 -4.22 11.66 -1.97
C LEU A 206 -4.09 10.14 -2.09
N LEU A 207 -3.50 9.64 -3.19
CA LEU A 207 -3.24 8.21 -3.37
C LEU A 207 -2.31 7.69 -2.26
N THR A 208 -1.19 8.38 -2.03
CA THR A 208 -0.21 8.03 -1.00
C THR A 208 -0.84 7.99 0.39
N LEU A 209 -1.66 8.98 0.76
CA LEU A 209 -2.36 8.95 2.06
C LEU A 209 -3.21 7.70 2.22
N VAL A 210 -4.02 7.36 1.21
CA VAL A 210 -4.91 6.20 1.29
C VAL A 210 -4.10 4.91 1.29
N HIS A 211 -3.04 4.81 0.48
CA HIS A 211 -2.08 3.71 0.46
C HIS A 211 -1.55 3.40 1.86
N GLU A 212 -1.00 4.41 2.53
CA GLU A 212 -0.46 4.27 3.88
C GLU A 212 -1.52 3.81 4.90
N VAL A 213 -2.74 4.33 4.80
CA VAL A 213 -3.83 3.92 5.70
C VAL A 213 -4.21 2.44 5.48
N THR A 214 -4.09 1.91 4.26
CA THR A 214 -4.41 0.50 4.00
C THR A 214 -3.42 -0.47 4.67
N HIS A 215 -2.18 -0.04 4.94
CA HIS A 215 -1.17 -0.89 5.54
C HIS A 215 -1.46 -1.25 7.00
N PHE A 216 -2.20 -0.43 7.74
CA PHE A 216 -2.52 -0.75 9.14
C PHE A 216 -3.24 -2.10 9.24
N LYS A 217 -2.78 -2.97 10.16
CA LYS A 217 -3.26 -4.35 10.29
C LYS A 217 -4.74 -4.46 10.64
N ASP A 218 -5.31 -3.44 11.28
CA ASP A 218 -6.74 -3.34 11.60
C ASP A 218 -7.59 -2.72 10.47
N VAL A 219 -6.96 -2.35 9.35
CA VAL A 219 -7.63 -1.82 8.14
C VAL A 219 -7.69 -2.88 7.05
N PHE A 220 -6.63 -3.02 6.25
CA PHE A 220 -6.46 -4.10 5.28
C PHE A 220 -5.25 -4.98 5.60
N GLY A 221 -4.23 -4.45 6.30
CA GLY A 221 -2.95 -5.11 6.43
C GLY A 221 -2.30 -5.36 5.06
N SER A 222 -2.42 -4.38 4.16
CA SER A 222 -1.95 -4.45 2.78
C SER A 222 -0.43 -4.55 2.67
N ASN A 223 0.06 -4.95 1.50
CA ASN A 223 1.46 -5.08 1.16
C ASN A 223 1.81 -4.22 -0.07
N ASP A 224 3.10 -4.17 -0.37
CA ASP A 224 3.71 -3.36 -1.42
C ASP A 224 4.28 -4.22 -2.56
N ASN A 225 3.58 -5.31 -2.91
CA ASN A 225 4.08 -6.23 -3.93
C ASN A 225 4.18 -5.57 -5.33
N PHE A 226 3.26 -4.65 -5.64
CA PHE A 226 3.19 -3.97 -6.93
C PHE A 226 3.06 -2.46 -6.75
N TYR A 227 4.19 -1.79 -6.99
CA TYR A 227 4.33 -0.35 -6.93
C TYR A 227 3.83 0.37 -8.17
N SER A 228 3.09 1.47 -7.97
CA SER A 228 2.28 2.24 -8.93
C SER A 228 0.95 1.60 -9.31
N THR A 229 -0.01 2.46 -9.59
CA THR A 229 -1.32 2.13 -10.17
C THR A 229 -1.20 1.40 -11.52
N PHE A 230 -0.20 1.74 -12.34
CA PHE A 230 0.10 1.03 -13.58
C PHE A 230 0.49 -0.43 -13.34
N ARG A 231 1.43 -0.70 -12.42
CA ARG A 231 1.83 -2.10 -12.13
C ARG A 231 0.71 -2.88 -11.47
N SER A 232 -0.07 -2.23 -10.62
CA SER A 232 -1.27 -2.82 -10.00
C SER A 232 -2.22 -3.41 -11.03
N ILE A 233 -2.49 -2.68 -12.13
CA ILE A 233 -3.30 -3.20 -13.24
C ILE A 233 -2.55 -4.26 -14.06
N LYS A 234 -1.25 -4.02 -14.35
CA LYS A 234 -0.43 -4.95 -15.15
C LYS A 234 -0.35 -6.35 -14.53
N TYR A 235 -0.35 -6.45 -13.20
CA TYR A 235 -0.23 -7.70 -12.45
C TYR A 235 -1.54 -8.10 -11.76
N VAL A 236 -2.68 -7.68 -12.30
CA VAL A 236 -4.00 -7.94 -11.70
C VAL A 236 -4.37 -9.44 -11.62
N GLU A 237 -3.69 -10.29 -12.39
CA GLU A 237 -3.85 -11.75 -12.34
C GLU A 237 -3.15 -12.39 -11.13
N ASP A 238 -2.30 -11.66 -10.41
CA ASP A 238 -1.64 -12.17 -9.21
C ASP A 238 -2.65 -12.36 -8.06
N PRO A 239 -2.68 -13.53 -7.39
CA PRO A 239 -3.65 -13.79 -6.32
C PRO A 239 -3.48 -12.85 -5.11
N GLY A 240 -2.30 -12.24 -4.94
CA GLY A 240 -2.00 -11.25 -3.92
C GLY A 240 -2.49 -9.85 -4.23
N ILE A 241 -3.03 -9.57 -5.43
CA ILE A 241 -3.41 -8.21 -5.84
C ILE A 241 -4.46 -7.58 -4.92
N ARG A 242 -5.36 -8.39 -4.33
CA ARG A 242 -6.38 -7.93 -3.39
C ARG A 242 -5.80 -7.36 -2.09
N PHE A 243 -4.53 -7.64 -1.80
CA PHE A 243 -3.79 -7.12 -0.65
C PHE A 243 -2.78 -6.05 -1.05
N ASN A 244 -2.65 -5.70 -2.32
CA ASN A 244 -1.71 -4.68 -2.76
C ASN A 244 -2.24 -3.28 -2.41
N ALA A 245 -1.42 -2.47 -1.71
CA ALA A 245 -1.81 -1.17 -1.19
C ALA A 245 -2.17 -0.17 -2.29
N ASP A 246 -1.39 -0.11 -3.38
CA ASP A 246 -1.69 0.76 -4.53
C ASP A 246 -3.00 0.36 -5.23
N SER A 247 -3.29 -0.94 -5.34
CA SER A 247 -4.55 -1.43 -5.92
C SER A 247 -5.75 -1.00 -5.07
N LEU A 248 -5.63 -1.16 -3.74
CA LEU A 248 -6.65 -0.76 -2.79
C LEU A 248 -6.84 0.76 -2.78
N ALA A 249 -5.76 1.54 -2.74
CA ALA A 249 -5.79 2.99 -2.74
C ALA A 249 -6.43 3.53 -4.02
N ALA A 250 -6.01 3.02 -5.19
CA ALA A 250 -6.56 3.41 -6.48
C ALA A 250 -8.05 3.05 -6.61
N TYR A 251 -8.44 1.87 -6.13
CA TYR A 251 -9.85 1.49 -6.06
C TYR A 251 -10.65 2.45 -5.17
N ILE A 252 -10.16 2.76 -3.97
CA ILE A 252 -10.81 3.62 -2.98
C ILE A 252 -10.99 5.04 -3.51
N ILE A 253 -9.94 5.65 -4.06
CA ILE A 253 -10.04 7.03 -4.60
C ILE A 253 -10.79 7.08 -5.94
N GLY A 254 -11.04 5.92 -6.57
CA GLY A 254 -11.78 5.84 -7.82
C GLY A 254 -10.95 6.14 -9.05
N THR A 255 -9.66 5.85 -9.01
CA THR A 255 -8.75 6.02 -10.13
C THR A 255 -9.29 5.33 -11.38
N ASN A 256 -9.32 6.07 -12.47
CA ASN A 256 -9.57 5.56 -13.80
C ASN A 256 -8.21 5.18 -14.41
N PRO A 257 -7.89 3.88 -14.57
CA PRO A 257 -6.62 3.49 -15.15
C PRO A 257 -6.53 3.98 -16.61
N ARG A 258 -5.33 4.32 -17.08
CA ARG A 258 -5.14 4.72 -18.48
C ARG A 258 -5.66 3.61 -19.40
N GLN A 259 -6.60 3.97 -20.28
CA GLN A 259 -7.28 3.05 -21.20
C GLN A 259 -6.38 2.47 -22.31
N GLU A 260 -5.12 2.91 -22.43
CA GLU A 260 -4.27 2.63 -23.59
C GLU A 260 -3.69 1.20 -23.67
N ARG A 261 -4.08 0.25 -22.80
CA ARG A 261 -3.55 -1.13 -22.83
C ARG A 261 -4.57 -2.22 -22.50
N TYR A 262 -5.79 -2.10 -23.02
CA TYR A 262 -6.65 -3.26 -23.27
C TYR A 262 -6.80 -3.47 -24.77
#